data_AF-A0A2V8FAD9-F1
#
_entry.id   AF-A0A2V8FAD9-F1
#
_cell.length_a   1.000
_cell.length_b   1.000
_cell.length_c   1.000
_cell.angle_alpha   90.00
_cell.angle_beta   90.00
_cell.angle_gamma   90.00
#
_symmetry.space_group_name_H-M   'P 1'
#
loop_
_entity.id
_entity.type
_entity.pdbx_description
1 polymer ?
#
loop_
_entity_poly.entity_id
_entity_poly.type
_entity_poly.pdbx_seq_one_letter_code
_entity_poly.pdbx_strand_id
1 'polypeptide(L)' 'MLLADPEITAVLPPADIDRAFDLNEQLRHVDHILERVFQEVVA' A
#
# COMPACT_ATOMS: atom_id res chain seq x y z
N MET A 1 -14.24 -3.72 -11.74
CA MET A 1 -12.98 -2.94 -11.64
C MET A 1 -13.32 -1.56 -11.13
N LEU A 2 -12.58 -1.01 -10.17
CA LEU A 2 -12.93 0.27 -9.51
C LEU A 2 -12.96 1.46 -10.47
N LEU A 3 -12.15 1.44 -11.52
CA LEU A 3 -12.16 2.44 -12.59
C LEU A 3 -13.46 2.49 -13.41
N ALA A 4 -14.28 1.44 -13.33
CA ALA A 4 -15.58 1.39 -13.99
C ALA A 4 -16.73 1.78 -13.05
N ASP A 5 -16.43 2.13 -11.79
CA ASP A 5 -17.43 2.50 -10.80
C ASP A 5 -17.63 4.03 -10.80
N PRO A 6 -18.82 4.52 -11.20
CA PRO A 6 -19.10 5.95 -11.28
C PRO A 6 -19.17 6.63 -9.91
N GLU A 7 -19.50 5.91 -8.84
CA GLU A 7 -19.51 6.49 -7.49
C GLU A 7 -18.10 6.75 -6.98
N ILE A 8 -17.17 5.84 -7.29
CA ILE A 8 -15.76 5.94 -6.89
C ILE A 8 -15.03 6.97 -7.74
N THR A 9 -15.20 6.92 -9.07
CA THR A 9 -14.55 7.87 -9.99
C THR A 9 -15.09 9.30 -9.88
N ALA A 10 -16.27 9.50 -9.29
CA ALA A 10 -16.80 10.84 -8.98
C ALA A 10 -16.04 11.54 -7.86
N VAL A 11 -15.41 10.80 -6.95
CA VAL A 11 -14.76 11.35 -5.74
C VAL A 11 -13.26 11.08 -5.68
N LEU A 12 -12.76 10.14 -6.48
CA LEU A 12 -11.36 9.74 -6.48
C LEU A 12 -10.80 9.73 -7.91
N PRO A 13 -9.81 10.59 -8.21
CA PRO A 13 -9.10 10.56 -9.49
C PRO A 13 -8.46 9.20 -9.77
N PRO A 14 -8.36 8.77 -11.05
CA PRO A 14 -7.72 7.50 -11.42
C PRO A 14 -6.29 7.34 -10.89
N ALA A 15 -5.50 8.42 -10.88
CA ALA A 15 -4.13 8.39 -10.35
C ALA A 15 -4.07 8.08 -8.84
N ASP A 16 -5.07 8.53 -8.08
CA ASP A 16 -5.16 8.24 -6.64
C ASP A 16 -5.65 6.81 -6.39
N ILE A 17 -6.52 6.29 -7.28
CA ILE A 17 -6.88 4.87 -7.29
C ILE A 17 -5.61 4.03 -7.53
N ASP A 18 -4.85 4.33 -8.58
CA ASP A 18 -3.63 3.57 -8.91
C ASP A 18 -2.62 3.59 -7.76
N ARG A 19 -2.41 4.75 -7.14
CA ARG A 19 -1.56 4.90 -5.95
C ARG A 19 -2.06 4.07 -4.76
N ALA A 20 -3.38 3.99 -4.54
CA ALA A 20 -3.95 3.16 -3.48
C ALA A 20 -3.65 1.66 -3.66
N PHE A 21 -3.38 1.21 -4.88
CA PHE A 21 -2.99 -0.17 -5.19
C PHE A 21 -1.47 -0.35 -5.36
N ASP A 22 -0.65 0.68 -5.17
CA ASP A 22 0.81 0.60 -5.29
C ASP A 22 1.42 -0.21 -4.13
N LEU A 23 2.05 -1.34 -4.46
CA LEU A 23 2.68 -2.22 -3.46
C LEU A 23 3.83 -1.56 -2.72
N ASN A 24 4.58 -0.65 -3.33
CA ASN A 24 5.65 0.08 -2.64
C ASN A 24 5.05 0.97 -1.54
N GLU A 25 3.89 1.58 -1.80
CA GLU A 25 3.21 2.37 -0.79
C GLU A 25 2.62 1.48 0.33
N GLN A 26 2.01 0.35 -0.03
CA GLN A 26 1.43 -0.58 0.93
C GLN A 26 2.49 -1.26 1.82
N LEU A 27 3.65 -1.57 1.25
CA LEU A 27 4.70 -2.34 1.93
C LEU A 27 5.83 -1.45 2.51
N ARG A 28 5.71 -0.12 2.45
CA ARG A 28 6.75 0.85 2.85
C ARG A 28 7.30 0.71 4.27
N HIS A 29 6.60 0.01 5.16
CA HIS A 29 7.01 -0.18 6.56
C HIS A 29 7.31 -1.64 6.90
N VAL A 30 7.16 -2.56 5.95
CA VAL A 30 7.37 -3.99 6.19
C VAL A 30 8.79 -4.23 6.67
N ASP A 31 9.79 -3.65 6.00
CA ASP A 31 11.20 -3.84 6.38
C ASP A 31 11.50 -3.37 7.80
N HIS A 32 10.95 -2.24 8.22
CA HIS A 32 11.14 -1.74 9.58
C HIS A 32 10.48 -2.64 10.63
N ILE A 33 9.31 -3.21 10.31
CA ILE A 33 8.65 -4.18 11.19
C ILE A 33 9.47 -5.47 11.27
N LEU A 34 9.96 -5.98 10.14
CA LEU A 34 10.78 -7.18 10.09
C LEU A 34 12.09 -6.97 10.84
N GLU A 35 12.74 -5.82 10.69
CA GLU A 35 13.92 -5.44 11.46
C GLU A 35 13.61 -5.58 12.95
N ARG A 36 12.58 -4.90 13.47
CA ARG A 36 12.19 -4.99 14.89
C ARG A 36 11.94 -6.42 15.38
N VAL A 37 11.28 -7.25 14.57
CA VAL A 37 10.96 -8.63 14.93
C VAL A 37 12.20 -9.53 14.92
N PHE A 38 13.12 -9.32 13.98
CA PHE A 38 14.27 -10.18 13.78
C PHE A 38 15.56 -9.68 14.45
N GLN A 39 15.58 -8.49 15.06
CA GLN A 39 16.74 -8.00 15.84
C GLN A 39 17.05 -8.86 17.08
N GLU A 40 16.12 -9.71 17.55
CA GLU A 40 16.39 -10.71 18.60
C GLU A 40 16.98 -12.03 18.09
N VAL A 41 17.10 -12.23 16.76
CA VAL A 41 17.76 -13.43 16.20
C VAL A 41 19.24 -13.12 15.97
N VAL A 42 19.94 -12.83 17.07
CA VAL A 42 21.41 -12.86 17.12
C VAL A 42 21.81 -14.02 18.01
N ALA A 43 22.22 -15.11 17.34
CA ALA A 43 23.02 -16.27 17.76
C ALA A 43 22.95 -16.75 19.23
#